data_AF-A0A975LF27-F1
#
_entry.id   AF-A0A975LF27-F1
#
_cell.length_a   1.000
_cell.length_b   1.000
_cell.length_c   1.000
_cell.angle_alpha   90.00
_cell.angle_beta   90.00
_cell.angle_gamma   90.00
#
_symmetry.space_group_name_H-M   'P 1'
#
loop_
_entity.id
_entity.type
_entity.pdbx_description
1 polymer ?
#
loop_
_entity_poly.entity_id
_entity_poly.type
_entity_poly.pdbx_seq_one_letter_code
_entity_poly.pdbx_strand_id
1 'polypeptide(L)'
;MNDISAEHLKTIVNIFNLIQGEEDIEQLLLDVCTLKELEAIFQRFKVAQMLKNGLSFNQIEEKTGMSSTTITRVSKCLKNGKGYNKMFNKYNFSMSIDN
;
A
#
# COMPACT_ATOMS: atom_id res chain seq x y z
N MET A 1 -17.82 3.85 6.34
CA MET A 1 -16.48 4.06 5.75
C MET A 1 -16.37 5.56 5.63
N ASN A 2 -15.42 6.20 6.33
CA ASN A 2 -15.25 7.65 6.19
C ASN A 2 -14.62 7.88 4.81
N ASP A 3 -15.50 8.08 3.84
CA ASP A 3 -15.08 8.30 2.46
C ASP A 3 -14.48 9.70 2.38
N ILE A 4 -13.23 9.78 1.96
CA ILE A 4 -12.63 11.03 1.54
C ILE A 4 -13.48 11.61 0.40
N SER A 5 -13.82 12.90 0.47
CA SER A 5 -14.60 13.52 -0.60
C SER A 5 -13.82 13.44 -1.93
N ALA A 6 -14.55 13.38 -3.04
CA ALA A 6 -13.92 13.35 -4.36
C ALA A 6 -13.02 14.57 -4.58
N GLU A 7 -13.38 15.71 -4.01
CA GLU A 7 -12.58 16.94 -4.04
C GLU A 7 -11.27 16.79 -3.24
N HIS A 8 -11.34 16.32 -1.99
CA HIS A 8 -10.14 16.09 -1.19
C HIS A 8 -9.20 15.08 -1.84
N LEU A 9 -9.74 13.99 -2.40
CA LEU A 9 -8.95 13.00 -3.12
C LEU A 9 -8.28 13.60 -4.37
N LYS A 10 -9.00 14.43 -5.13
CA LYS A 10 -8.46 15.11 -6.31
C LYS A 10 -7.33 16.06 -5.92
N THR A 11 -7.47 16.80 -4.83
CA THR A 11 -6.41 17.68 -4.31
C THR A 11 -5.15 16.88 -3.95
N ILE A 12 -5.29 15.75 -3.24
CA ILE A 12 -4.15 14.89 -2.90
C ILE A 12 -3.46 14.35 -4.17
N VAL A 13 -4.24 13.87 -5.14
CA VAL A 13 -3.69 13.38 -6.42
C VAL A 13 -2.93 14.48 -7.15
N ASN A 14 -3.43 15.71 -7.15
CA ASN A 14 -2.75 16.84 -7.76
C ASN A 14 -1.42 17.18 -7.09
N ILE A 15 -1.34 17.09 -5.75
CA ILE A 15 -0.09 17.31 -5.01
C ILE A 15 0.99 16.33 -5.50
N PHE A 16 0.68 15.03 -5.54
CA PHE A 16 1.64 14.02 -6.02
C PHE A 16 2.01 14.19 -7.50
N ASN A 17 1.10 14.66 -8.35
CA ASN A 17 1.37 14.88 -9.79
C ASN A 17 2.32 16.06 -10.08
N LEU A 18 2.47 17.00 -9.13
CA LEU A 18 3.36 18.16 -9.31
C LEU A 18 4.83 17.81 -9.07
N ILE A 19 5.09 16.69 -8.39
CA ILE A 19 6.43 16.27 -8.00
C ILE A 19 7.08 15.50 -9.13
N GLN A 20 8.35 15.81 -9.43
CA GLN A 20 9.10 15.22 -10.55
C GLN A 20 10.21 14.27 -10.07
N GLY A 21 10.71 14.46 -8.84
CA GLY A 21 11.86 13.73 -8.29
C GLY A 21 11.52 12.81 -7.11
N GLU A 22 12.31 11.76 -6.94
CA GLU A 22 12.19 10.82 -5.81
C GLU A 22 12.48 11.50 -4.46
N GLU A 23 13.49 12.38 -4.41
CA GLU A 23 13.85 13.14 -3.20
C GLU A 23 12.68 14.00 -2.68
N ASP A 24 12.00 14.72 -3.57
CA ASP A 24 10.85 15.54 -3.23
C ASP A 24 9.68 14.68 -2.70
N ILE A 25 9.47 13.49 -3.26
CA ILE A 25 8.45 12.54 -2.77
C ILE A 25 8.82 12.06 -1.38
N GLU A 26 10.08 11.67 -1.16
CA GLU A 26 10.58 11.23 0.14
C GLU A 26 10.38 12.30 1.22
N GLN A 27 10.82 13.54 0.94
CA GLN A 27 10.65 14.67 1.85
C GLN A 27 9.17 14.93 2.17
N LEU A 28 8.30 14.97 1.16
CA LEU A 28 6.86 15.15 1.37
C LEU A 28 6.26 14.04 2.23
N LEU A 29 6.65 12.78 1.99
CA LEU A 29 6.16 11.65 2.78
C LEU A 29 6.61 11.72 4.24
N LEU A 30 7.83 12.18 4.50
CA LEU A 30 8.34 12.38 5.86
C LEU A 30 7.65 13.55 6.60
N ASP A 31 7.20 14.57 5.87
CA ASP A 31 6.45 15.70 6.44
C ASP A 31 4.98 15.35 6.74
N VAL A 32 4.32 14.63 5.81
CA VAL A 32 2.87 14.37 5.88
C VAL A 32 2.53 13.12 6.69
N CYS A 33 3.44 12.15 6.75
CA CYS A 33 3.20 10.88 7.44
C CYS A 33 4.10 10.72 8.66
N THR A 34 3.55 10.12 9.70
CA THR A 34 4.33 9.58 10.80
C THR A 34 5.09 8.33 10.37
N LEU A 35 6.16 7.99 11.09
CA LEU A 35 6.91 6.74 10.87
C LEU A 35 6.00 5.49 10.87
N LYS A 36 4.99 5.47 11.74
CA LYS A 36 4.04 4.34 11.81
C LYS A 36 3.14 4.25 10.58
N GLU A 37 2.79 5.38 9.97
CA GLU A 37 1.98 5.40 8.75
C GLU A 37 2.78 4.95 7.53
N LEU A 38 4.04 5.38 7.43
CA LEU A 38 4.97 4.89 6.40
C LEU A 38 5.18 3.38 6.51
N GLU A 39 5.43 2.89 7.71
CA GLU A 39 5.54 1.44 7.97
C GLU A 39 4.24 0.71 7.62
N ALA A 40 3.08 1.29 7.96
CA ALA A 40 1.80 0.70 7.60
C ALA A 40 1.57 0.65 6.08
N ILE A 41 2.05 1.64 5.31
CA ILE A 41 2.01 1.60 3.84
C ILE A 41 2.88 0.44 3.33
N PHE A 42 4.14 0.37 3.77
CA PHE A 42 5.09 -0.69 3.40
C PHE A 42 4.51 -2.09 3.68
N GLN A 43 4.05 -2.32 4.91
CA GLN A 43 3.50 -3.60 5.34
C GLN A 43 2.27 -4.03 4.54
N ARG A 44 1.39 -3.08 4.15
CA ARG A 44 0.24 -3.39 3.29
C ARG A 44 0.67 -3.86 1.91
N PHE A 45 1.72 -3.27 1.32
CA PHE A 45 2.30 -3.75 0.07
C PHE A 45 2.96 -5.12 0.23
N LYS A 46 3.67 -5.36 1.35
CA LYS A 46 4.25 -6.68 1.67
C LYS A 46 3.17 -7.76 1.74
N VAL A 47 2.06 -7.51 2.44
CA VAL A 47 0.90 -8.42 2.48
C VAL A 47 0.28 -8.61 1.10
N ALA A 48 0.11 -7.54 0.32
CA ALA A 48 -0.46 -7.65 -1.02
C ALA A 48 0.41 -8.53 -1.94
N GLN A 49 1.72 -8.41 -1.84
CA GLN A 49 2.68 -9.24 -2.57
C GLN A 49 2.60 -10.71 -2.12
N MET A 50 2.57 -10.97 -0.81
CA MET A 50 2.41 -12.33 -0.26
C MET A 50 1.11 -12.99 -0.72
N LEU A 51 0.00 -12.26 -0.68
CA LEU A 51 -1.30 -12.73 -1.18
C LEU A 51 -1.25 -13.03 -2.68
N LYS A 52 -0.58 -12.18 -3.48
CA LYS A 52 -0.37 -12.41 -4.92
C LYS A 52 0.45 -13.68 -5.16
N ASN A 53 1.38 -14.01 -4.27
CA ASN A 53 2.19 -15.23 -4.31
C ASN A 53 1.47 -16.47 -3.76
N GLY A 54 0.19 -16.37 -3.39
CA GLY A 54 -0.62 -17.51 -2.97
C GLY A 54 -0.45 -17.91 -1.50
N LEU A 55 0.19 -17.09 -0.67
CA LEU A 55 0.29 -17.37 0.76
C LEU A 55 -1.08 -17.28 1.45
N SER A 56 -1.31 -18.19 2.39
CA SER A 56 -2.50 -18.19 3.25
C SER A 56 -2.43 -17.09 4.32
N PHE A 57 -3.58 -16.75 4.90
CA PHE A 57 -3.66 -15.68 5.92
C PHE A 57 -2.80 -16.00 7.14
N ASN A 58 -2.80 -17.26 7.58
CA ASN A 58 -1.99 -17.69 8.72
C ASN A 58 -0.49 -17.54 8.45
N GLN A 59 -0.02 -17.94 7.26
CA GLN A 59 1.39 -17.78 6.89
C GLN A 59 1.81 -16.30 6.83
N ILE A 60 0.89 -15.43 6.40
CA ILE A 60 1.15 -13.99 6.35
C ILE A 60 1.20 -13.42 7.76
N GLU A 61 0.26 -13.79 8.63
CA GLU A 61 0.24 -13.37 10.04
C GLU A 61 1.51 -13.81 10.77
N GLU A 62 1.96 -15.06 10.58
CA GLU A 62 3.22 -15.56 11.14
C GLU A 62 4.45 -14.79 10.63
N LYS A 63 4.49 -14.44 9.33
CA LYS A 63 5.64 -13.75 8.73
C LYS A 63 5.68 -12.24 8.99
N THR A 64 4.53 -11.60 9.16
CA THR A 64 4.42 -10.13 9.24
C THR A 64 4.01 -9.63 10.62
N GLY A 65 3.48 -10.48 11.49
CA GLY A 65 2.87 -10.08 12.77
C GLY A 65 1.61 -9.23 12.60
N MET A 66 1.10 -9.09 11.37
CA MET A 66 -0.07 -8.26 11.09
C MET A 66 -1.36 -8.99 11.44
N SER A 67 -2.30 -8.27 12.04
CA SER A 67 -3.60 -8.84 12.40
C SER A 67 -4.38 -9.32 11.17
N SER A 68 -5.08 -10.43 11.35
CA SER A 68 -6.08 -10.96 10.41
C SER A 68 -7.04 -9.89 9.84
N THR A 69 -7.44 -8.89 10.63
CA THR A 69 -8.27 -7.74 10.17
C THR A 69 -7.58 -6.89 9.11
N THR A 70 -6.27 -6.70 9.21
CA THR A 70 -5.50 -5.92 8.24
C THR A 70 -5.28 -6.72 6.97
N ILE A 71 -4.92 -7.99 7.09
CA ILE A 71 -4.78 -8.91 5.95
C ILE A 71 -6.10 -8.99 5.17
N THR A 72 -7.23 -9.09 5.86
CA THR A 72 -8.56 -9.09 5.24
C THR A 72 -8.84 -7.82 4.43
N ARG A 73 -8.49 -6.64 4.96
CA ARG A 73 -8.65 -5.37 4.25
C ARG A 73 -7.80 -5.32 2.99
N VAL A 74 -6.53 -5.72 3.08
CA VAL A 74 -5.63 -5.77 1.90
C VAL A 74 -6.15 -6.76 0.86
N SER A 75 -6.58 -7.96 1.27
CA SER A 75 -7.15 -8.97 0.39
C SER A 75 -8.38 -8.46 -0.37
N LYS A 76 -9.30 -7.76 0.31
CA LYS A 76 -10.47 -7.13 -0.33
C LYS A 76 -10.05 -6.07 -1.36
N CYS A 77 -9.09 -5.21 -1.03
CA CYS A 77 -8.58 -4.20 -1.96
C CYS A 77 -7.81 -4.81 -3.14
N LEU A 78 -7.13 -5.93 -2.94
CA LEU A 78 -6.44 -6.66 -4.00
C LEU A 78 -7.43 -7.32 -4.96
N LYS A 79 -8.50 -7.92 -4.44
CA LYS A 79 -9.55 -8.57 -5.26
C LYS A 79 -10.44 -7.57 -5.99
N ASN A 80 -10.89 -6.51 -5.32
CA ASN A 80 -11.93 -5.61 -5.84
C ASN A 80 -11.38 -4.25 -6.29
N GLY A 81 -10.19 -3.87 -5.84
CA GLY A 81 -9.57 -2.59 -6.16
C GLY A 81 -8.73 -2.63 -7.44
N LYS A 82 -8.49 -1.46 -8.01
CA LYS A 82 -7.67 -1.32 -9.23
C LYS A 82 -6.20 -0.96 -8.94
N GLY A 83 -5.90 -0.40 -7.76
CA GLY A 83 -4.58 0.11 -7.40
C GLY A 83 -3.49 -0.96 -7.38
N TYR A 84 -3.62 -1.95 -6.48
CA TYR A 84 -2.67 -3.07 -6.39
C TYR A 84 -2.54 -3.81 -7.72
N ASN A 85 -3.65 -4.10 -8.39
CA ASN A 85 -3.63 -4.79 -9.69
C ASN A 85 -2.86 -3.99 -10.75
N LYS A 86 -2.99 -2.65 -10.80
CA LYS A 86 -2.17 -1.82 -11.69
C LYS A 86 -0.69 -1.87 -11.32
N MET A 87 -0.34 -1.74 -10.05
CA MET A 87 1.05 -1.86 -9.59
C MET A 87 1.68 -3.17 -10.03
N PHE A 88 0.96 -4.27 -9.81
CA PHE A 88 1.43 -5.61 -10.08
C PHE A 88 1.43 -6.02 -11.55
N ASN A 89 0.51 -5.51 -12.37
CA ASN A 89 0.33 -5.98 -13.76
C ASN A 89 0.78 -4.96 -14.80
N LYS A 90 0.64 -3.65 -14.53
CA LYS A 90 1.05 -2.58 -15.46
C LYS A 90 2.46 -2.09 -15.16
N TYR A 91 2.77 -1.89 -13.89
CA TYR A 91 4.07 -1.36 -13.46
C TYR A 91 5.08 -2.45 -13.09
N ASN A 92 4.68 -3.73 -13.20
CA ASN A 92 5.51 -4.91 -12.88
C ASN A 92 6.20 -4.81 -11.51
N PHE A 93 5.53 -4.18 -10.55
CA PHE A 93 6.06 -4.05 -9.21
C PHE A 93 6.21 -5.43 -8.57
N SER A 94 7.38 -5.68 -7.98
CA SER A 94 7.65 -6.80 -7.11
C SER A 94 8.57 -6.34 -5.99
N MET A 95 8.42 -6.92 -4.81
CA MET A 95 9.27 -6.62 -3.65
C MET A 95 9.75 -7.91 -3.01
N SER A 96 10.94 -7.87 -2.40
CA SER A 96 11.40 -8.99 -1.57
C SER A 96 10.45 -9.18 -0.40
N ILE A 97 10.00 -10.42 -0.23
CA ILE A 97 9.13 -10.83 0.87
C ILE A 97 9.96 -11.24 2.10
N ASP A 98 11.23 -11.60 1.85
CA ASP A 98 12.18 -12.07 2.83
C ASP A 98 13.08 -10.90 3.26
N ASN A 99 13.01 -10.61 4.56
CA ASN A 99 13.93 -9.82 5.40
C ASN A 99 13.63 -10.23 6.84
#